data_AF-A0AA92SVZ7-F1
#
_entry.id   AF-A0AA92SVZ7-F1
#
_cell.length_a   1.000
_cell.length_b   1.000
_cell.length_c   1.000
_cell.angle_alpha   90.00
_cell.angle_beta   90.00
_cell.angle_gamma   90.00
#
_symmetry.space_group_name_H-M   'P 1'
#
loop_
_entity.id
_entity.type
_entity.pdbx_description
1 polymer ?
#
loop_
_entity_poly.entity_id
_entity_poly.type
_entity_poly.pdbx_seq_one_letter_code
_entity_poly.pdbx_strand_id
1 'polypeptide(L)'
;MNNEMITVIQDGIELMKNPYFDDNMFLAWMDYSRKMLNLVSQNAMIKYQYTTFLMSIINSQDTANVKLQKCIDYLINIAPLI
;
A
#
# COMPACT_ATOMS: atom_id res chain seq x y z
N MET A 1 -7.57 0.34 -15.73
CA MET A 1 -6.95 -0.07 -14.45
C MET A 1 -5.71 -0.86 -14.81
N ASN A 2 -4.53 -0.37 -14.42
CA ASN A 2 -3.30 -1.16 -14.52
C ASN A 2 -3.46 -2.41 -13.64
N ASN A 3 -3.37 -3.59 -14.27
CA ASN A 3 -3.60 -4.89 -13.63
C ASN A 3 -2.65 -5.11 -12.45
N GLU A 4 -1.47 -4.49 -12.48
CA GLU A 4 -0.39 -4.63 -11.53
C GLU A 4 -0.75 -4.06 -10.15
N MET A 5 -1.43 -2.91 -10.10
CA MET A 5 -1.85 -2.33 -8.80
C MET A 5 -3.02 -3.08 -8.18
N ILE A 6 -3.87 -3.70 -9.00
CA ILE A 6 -4.90 -4.63 -8.51
C ILE A 6 -4.22 -5.82 -7.82
N THR A 7 -3.17 -6.37 -8.43
CA THR A 7 -2.39 -7.46 -7.82
C THR A 7 -1.78 -7.03 -6.49
N VAL A 8 -1.15 -5.86 -6.41
CA VAL A 8 -0.62 -5.33 -5.14
C VAL A 8 -1.70 -5.24 -4.04
N ILE A 9 -2.90 -4.77 -4.40
CA ILE A 9 -4.03 -4.69 -3.48
C ILE A 9 -4.47 -6.08 -3.03
N GLN A 10 -4.58 -7.04 -3.96
CA GLN A 10 -4.96 -8.42 -3.65
C GLN A 10 -3.93 -9.12 -2.76
N ASP A 11 -2.64 -8.93 -3.02
CA ASP A 11 -1.55 -9.45 -2.18
C ASP A 11 -1.65 -8.91 -0.74
N GLY A 12 -2.01 -7.63 -0.60
CA GLY A 12 -2.26 -7.01 0.71
C GLY A 12 -3.48 -7.61 1.42
N ILE A 13 -4.58 -7.85 0.70
CA ILE A 13 -5.78 -8.50 1.26
C ILE A 13 -5.46 -9.92 1.73
N GLU A 14 -4.63 -10.66 0.99
CA GLU A 14 -4.22 -12.01 1.38
C GLU A 14 -3.31 -11.99 2.61
N LEU A 15 -2.39 -11.03 2.71
CA LEU A 15 -1.53 -10.84 3.89
C LEU A 15 -2.33 -10.61 5.17
N MET A 16 -3.46 -9.88 5.12
CA MET A 16 -4.31 -9.66 6.30
C MET A 16 -4.93 -10.95 6.84
N LYS A 17 -5.03 -12.01 6.03
CA LYS A 17 -5.53 -13.32 6.48
C LYS A 17 -4.47 -14.14 7.22
N ASN A 18 -3.20 -13.72 7.17
CA ASN A 18 -2.11 -14.41 7.85
C ASN A 18 -2.18 -14.14 9.36
N PRO A 19 -2.40 -15.17 10.21
CA PRO A 19 -2.46 -15.00 11.67
C PRO A 19 -1.13 -14.56 12.29
N TYR A 20 -0.02 -14.68 11.55
CA TYR A 20 1.31 -14.27 11.96
C TYR A 20 1.76 -12.97 11.28
N PHE A 21 0.83 -12.20 10.71
CA PHE A 21 1.15 -10.91 10.12
C PHE A 21 1.68 -9.92 11.18
N ASP A 22 2.85 -9.36 10.92
CA ASP A 22 3.57 -8.48 11.83
C ASP A 22 4.06 -7.20 11.15
N ASP A 23 4.72 -6.33 11.92
CA ASP A 23 5.25 -5.06 11.41
C ASP A 23 6.32 -5.24 10.32
N ASN A 24 7.10 -6.32 10.35
CA ASN A 24 8.13 -6.57 9.33
C ASN A 24 7.49 -6.93 7.99
N MET A 25 6.47 -7.79 8.01
CA MET A 25 5.68 -8.12 6.82
C MET A 25 4.97 -6.88 6.27
N PHE A 26 4.41 -6.04 7.14
CA PHE A 26 3.84 -4.76 6.75
C PHE A 26 4.87 -3.86 6.05
N LEU A 27 6.05 -3.67 6.63
CA LEU A 27 7.10 -2.82 6.05
C LEU A 27 7.56 -3.34 4.67
N ALA A 28 7.68 -4.67 4.52
CA ALA A 28 8.03 -5.30 3.25
C ALA A 28 6.96 -5.06 2.18
N TRP A 29 5.68 -5.27 2.51
CA TRP A 29 4.58 -5.01 1.59
C TRP A 29 4.45 -3.52 1.23
N MET A 30 4.66 -2.63 2.20
CA MET A 30 4.63 -1.18 1.99
C MET A 30 5.73 -0.70 1.03
N ASP A 31 6.95 -1.21 1.15
CA ASP A 31 8.02 -0.88 0.22
C ASP A 31 7.72 -1.43 -1.19
N TYR A 32 7.19 -2.64 -1.27
CA TYR A 32 6.72 -3.25 -2.52
C TYR A 32 5.63 -2.40 -3.19
N SER A 33 4.56 -2.02 -2.47
CA SER A 33 3.46 -1.24 -3.03
C SER A 33 3.92 0.12 -3.54
N ARG A 34 4.82 0.79 -2.81
CA ARG A 34 5.44 2.06 -3.23
C ARG A 34 6.23 1.90 -4.54
N LYS A 35 7.06 0.86 -4.63
CA LYS A 35 7.86 0.58 -5.83
C LYS A 35 6.97 0.26 -7.03
N MET A 36 5.91 -0.51 -6.82
CA MET A 36 4.93 -0.83 -7.88
C MET A 36 4.20 0.43 -8.35
N LEU A 37 3.74 1.30 -7.45
CA LEU A 37 3.13 2.56 -7.84
C LEU A 37 4.10 3.42 -8.69
N ASN A 38 5.37 3.48 -8.30
CA ASN A 38 6.39 4.20 -9.05
C ASN A 38 6.63 3.63 -10.45
N LEU A 39 6.51 2.32 -10.61
CA LEU A 39 6.64 1.63 -11.89
C LEU A 39 5.44 1.93 -12.82
N VAL A 40 4.23 1.87 -12.27
CA VAL A 40 3.01 1.85 -13.09
C VAL A 40 2.39 3.23 -13.31
N SER A 41 2.68 4.21 -12.45
CA SER A 41 2.10 5.56 -12.53
C SER A 41 3.09 6.57 -13.09
N GLN A 42 2.71 7.23 -14.18
CA GLN A 42 3.43 8.40 -14.71
C GLN A 42 3.09 9.69 -13.94
N ASN A 43 2.05 9.67 -13.10
CA ASN A 43 1.59 10.85 -12.37
C ASN A 43 2.48 11.10 -11.13
N ALA A 44 3.34 12.11 -11.22
CA ALA A 44 4.25 12.50 -10.14
C ALA A 44 3.51 12.92 -8.85
N MET A 45 2.34 13.54 -8.97
CA MET A 45 1.55 13.97 -7.82
C MET A 45 1.02 12.78 -7.02
N ILE A 46 0.48 11.76 -7.70
CA ILE A 46 -0.01 10.54 -7.05
C ILE A 46 1.12 9.82 -6.30
N LYS A 47 2.30 9.70 -6.93
CA LYS A 47 3.49 9.10 -6.31
C LYS A 47 3.92 9.86 -5.05
N TYR A 48 3.94 11.19 -5.11
CA TYR A 48 4.28 12.04 -3.98
C TYR A 48 3.26 11.93 -2.83
N GLN A 49 1.96 11.99 -3.16
CA GLN A 49 0.88 11.87 -2.17
C GLN A 49 0.90 10.53 -1.47
N TYR A 50 1.09 9.44 -2.22
CA TYR A 50 1.19 8.11 -1.62
C TYR A 50 2.41 8.00 -0.69
N THR A 51 3.58 8.48 -1.13
CA THR A 51 4.79 8.47 -0.29
C THR A 51 4.60 9.28 0.99
N THR A 52 3.94 10.44 0.91
CA THR A 52 3.62 11.28 2.07
C THR A 52 2.66 10.57 3.02
N PHE A 53 1.64 9.92 2.48
CA PHE A 53 0.70 9.11 3.25
C PHE A 53 1.41 7.93 3.95
N LEU A 54 2.30 7.21 3.27
CA LEU A 54 3.04 6.11 3.90
C LEU A 54 3.88 6.58 5.10
N MET A 55 4.49 7.76 5.03
CA MET A 55 5.23 8.31 6.17
C MET A 55 4.34 8.56 7.40
N SER A 56 3.07 8.95 7.23
CA SER A 56 2.16 9.11 8.37
C SER A 56 1.72 7.75 8.93
N ILE A 57 1.57 6.74 8.09
CA ILE A 57 1.23 5.37 8.51
C ILE A 57 2.36 4.71 9.29
N ILE A 58 3.62 4.84 8.84
CA ILE A 58 4.78 4.26 9.55
C ILE A 58 4.85 4.79 10.99
N ASN A 59 4.62 6.10 11.16
CA ASN A 59 4.71 6.78 12.45
C ASN A 59 3.47 6.60 13.33
N SER A 60 2.42 5.92 12.85
CA SER A 60 1.22 5.70 13.65
C SER A 60 1.42 4.60 14.70
N GLN A 61 0.69 4.71 15.82
CA GLN A 61 0.63 3.68 16.86
C GLN A 61 -0.36 2.55 16.54
N ASP A 62 -0.83 2.48 15.29
CA ASP A 62 -1.74 1.43 14.85
C ASP A 62 -1.00 0.08 14.76
N THR A 63 -1.77 -1.01 14.86
CA THR A 63 -1.24 -2.35 14.58
C THR A 63 -0.94 -2.54 13.10
N ALA A 64 -0.04 -3.47 12.77
CA ALA A 64 0.32 -3.81 11.39
C ALA A 64 -0.93 -4.02 10.49
N ASN A 65 -1.92 -4.79 10.96
CA ASN A 65 -3.16 -5.03 10.22
C ASN A 65 -3.94 -3.75 9.91
N VAL A 66 -4.04 -2.84 10.89
CA VAL A 66 -4.73 -1.56 10.69
C VAL A 66 -3.96 -0.66 9.73
N LYS A 67 -2.62 -0.65 9.80
CA LYS A 67 -1.77 0.08 8.85
C LYS A 67 -1.96 -0.45 7.43
N LEU A 68 -1.93 -1.78 7.25
CA LEU A 68 -2.13 -2.44 5.97
C LEU A 68 -3.51 -2.12 5.37
N GLN A 69 -4.58 -2.22 6.17
CA GLN A 69 -5.94 -1.87 5.73
C GLN A 69 -6.01 -0.42 5.22
N LYS A 70 -5.47 0.54 5.98
CA LYS A 70 -5.44 1.95 5.56
C LYS A 70 -4.70 2.14 4.23
N CYS A 71 -3.59 1.43 4.03
CA CYS A 71 -2.86 1.48 2.77
C CYS A 71 -3.64 0.88 1.61
N ILE A 72 -4.33 -0.24 1.82
CA ILE A 72 -5.18 -0.87 0.81
C ILE A 72 -6.33 0.06 0.42
N ASP A 73 -7.02 0.65 1.38
CA ASP A 73 -8.12 1.60 1.14
C ASP A 73 -7.64 2.80 0.32
N TYR A 74 -6.47 3.34 0.66
CA TYR A 74 -5.85 4.42 -0.12
C TYR A 74 -5.59 3.98 -1.56
N LEU A 75 -4.97 2.81 -1.76
CA LEU A 75 -4.65 2.29 -3.09
C LEU A 75 -5.90 2.06 -3.95
N ILE A 76 -6.99 1.53 -3.35
CA ILE A 76 -8.27 1.35 -4.03
C ILE A 76 -8.82 2.70 -4.53
N ASN A 77 -8.73 3.74 -3.71
CA ASN A 77 -9.23 5.07 -4.06
C ASN A 77 -8.45 5.74 -5.19
N ILE A 78 -7.13 5.49 -5.28
CA ILE A 78 -6.29 6.08 -6.34
C ILE A 78 -6.18 5.20 -7.58
N ALA A 79 -6.53 3.90 -7.52
CA ALA A 79 -6.40 2.96 -8.63
C ALA A 79 -7.06 3.43 -9.95
N PRO A 80 -8.20 4.15 -9.95
CA PRO A 80 -8.78 4.70 -11.18
C PRO A 80 -7.99 5.86 -11.80
N LEU A 81 -7.07 6.47 -11.04
CA LEU A 81 -6.27 7.64 -11.42
C LEU A 81 -4.85 7.26 -11.90
N ILE A 82 -4.50 5.97 -11.81
CA ILE A 82 -3.24 5.37 -12.25
C ILE A 82 -3.42 4.85 -13.68
#